data_AF-A0A484H3C0-F1
#
_entry.id   AF-A0A484H3C0-F1
#
_cell.length_a   1.000
_cell.length_b   1.000
_cell.length_c   1.000
_cell.angle_alpha   90.00
_cell.angle_beta   90.00
_cell.angle_gamma   90.00
#
_symmetry.space_group_name_H-M   'P 1'
#
loop_
_entity.id
_entity.type
_entity.pdbx_description
1 polymer ?
#
loop_
_entity_poly.entity_id
_entity_poly.type
_entity_poly.pdbx_seq_one_letter_code
_entity_poly.pdbx_strand_id
1 'polypeptide(L)' 'KAAEDRLTLLIGGSASGNMKPKALFVYHSENPRALKNIAKGSLPVVWKSNPKA' A
#
# COMPACT_ATOMS: atom_id res chain seq x y z
N LYS A 1 3.29 -23.26 -5.06
CA LYS A 1 3.54 -22.85 -3.65
C LYS A 1 3.05 -21.43 -3.53
N ALA A 2 1.89 -21.21 -2.90
CA ALA A 2 1.26 -19.89 -2.85
C ALA A 2 2.26 -18.92 -2.20
N ALA A 3 2.78 -17.98 -2.98
CA ALA A 3 3.29 -16.76 -2.37
C ALA A 3 2.06 -16.16 -1.68
N GLU A 4 2.02 -16.19 -0.36
CA GLU A 4 1.09 -15.35 0.39
C GLU A 4 1.12 -13.96 -0.27
N ASP A 5 -0.05 -13.44 -0.64
CA ASP A 5 -0.22 -12.14 -1.30
C ASP A 5 0.51 -11.06 -0.47
N ARG A 6 1.80 -10.83 -0.74
CA ARG A 6 2.69 -9.98 0.06
C ARG A 6 2.36 -8.53 -0.22
N LEU A 7 1.64 -7.91 0.70
CA LEU A 7 1.32 -6.49 0.67
C LEU A 7 2.53 -5.68 1.13
N THR A 8 2.96 -4.70 0.33
CA THR A 8 4.06 -3.78 0.68
C THR A 8 3.51 -2.39 0.97
N LEU A 9 3.77 -1.90 2.19
CA LEU A 9 3.46 -0.54 2.62
C LEU A 9 4.77 0.28 2.68
N LEU A 10 4.83 1.35 1.90
CA LEU A 10 5.92 2.32 1.94
C LEU A 10 5.50 3.52 2.80
N ILE A 11 6.26 3.82 3.86
CA ILE A 11 6.03 4.98 4.71
C ILE A 11 7.23 5.93 4.55
N GLY A 12 7.00 7.08 3.93
CA GLY A 12 8.02 8.13 3.81
C GLY A 12 7.87 9.16 4.93
N GLY A 13 8.90 9.37 5.75
CA GLY A 13 8.96 10.38 6.81
C GLY A 13 10.23 11.22 6.74
N SER A 14 10.18 12.49 7.16
CA SER A 14 11.37 13.34 7.25
C SER A 14 12.01 13.17 8.62
N ALA A 15 13.34 13.01 8.67
CA ALA A 15 14.10 12.93 9.91
C ALA A 15 13.99 14.19 10.78
N SER A 16 13.64 15.33 10.18
CA SER A 16 13.44 16.60 10.87
C SER A 16 12.17 16.65 11.74
N GLY A 17 11.29 15.64 11.67
CA GLY A 17 10.07 15.55 12.48
C GLY A 17 8.91 16.45 12.01
N ASN A 18 9.15 17.35 11.06
CA ASN A 18 8.13 18.29 10.56
C ASN A 18 7.20 17.69 9.49
N MET A 19 7.55 16.52 8.92
CA MET A 19 6.82 15.98 7.77
C MET A 19 5.84 14.90 8.19
N LYS A 20 4.54 15.12 7.92
CA LYS A 20 3.51 14.09 8.08
C LYS A 20 3.85 12.91 7.14
N PRO A 21 3.91 11.68 7.64
CA PRO A 21 4.24 10.54 6.80
C PRO A 21 3.16 10.33 5.74
N LYS A 22 3.57 10.26 4.47
CA LYS A 22 2.68 9.80 3.40
C LYS A 22 2.88 8.30 3.25
N ALA A 23 1.83 7.56 3.56
CA ALA A 23 1.76 6.13 3.31
C ALA A 23 1.36 5.91 1.84
N LEU A 24 2.21 5.18 1.12
CA LEU A 24 1.93 4.68 -0.22
C LEU A 24 1.84 3.17 -0.15
N PHE A 25 0.72 2.64 -0.62
CA PHE A 25 0.48 1.21 -0.68
C PHE A 25 0.65 0.72 -2.12
N VAL A 26 1.61 -0.17 -2.34
CA VAL A 26 1.92 -0.72 -3.67
C VAL A 26 1.69 -2.22 -3.67
N TYR A 27 0.89 -2.71 -4.61
CA TYR A 27 0.61 -4.13 -4.79
C TYR A 27 0.77 -4.58 -6.24
N HIS A 28 1.05 -5.86 -6.45
CA HIS A 28 1.17 -6.44 -7.78
C HIS A 28 -0.13 -6.26 -8.59
N SER A 29 -1.25 -6.66 -7.99
CA SER A 29 -2.58 -6.62 -8.61
C SER A 29 -3.37 -5.39 -8.19
N GLU A 30 -4.25 -4.91 -9.08
CA GLU A 30 -5.06 -3.75 -8.76
C GLU A 30 -6.00 -4.04 -7.60
N ASN A 31 -6.60 -5.24 -7.55
CA ASN A 31 -7.47 -5.71 -6.46
C ASN A 31 -6.86 -6.92 -5.75
N PRO A 32 -6.03 -6.71 -4.71
CA PRO A 32 -5.50 -7.80 -3.89
C PRO A 32 -6.62 -8.55 -3.20
N ARG A 33 -6.49 -9.87 -3.09
CA ARG A 33 -7.41 -10.70 -2.30
C ARG A 33 -7.44 -10.29 -0.83
N ALA A 34 -6.30 -9.86 -0.29
CA ALA A 34 -6.16 -9.41 1.09
C ALA A 34 -6.96 -8.14 1.42
N LEU A 35 -7.36 -7.35 0.41
CA LEU A 35 -8.21 -6.17 0.59
C LEU A 35 -9.65 -6.41 0.11
N LYS A 36 -10.06 -7.68 -0.03
CA LYS A 36 -11.43 -8.01 -0.39
C LYS A 36 -12.39 -7.44 0.66
N ASN A 37 -13.40 -6.69 0.19
CA ASN A 37 -14.39 -5.98 1.00
C ASN A 37 -13.90 -4.73 1.76
N ILE A 38 -12.66 -4.26 1.52
CA ILE A 38 -12.20 -2.98 2.05
C ILE A 38 -12.38 -1.90 0.97
N ALA A 39 -13.05 -0.81 1.33
CA ALA A 39 -13.14 0.37 0.47
C ALA A 39 -11.76 1.08 0.43
N LYS A 40 -11.03 0.96 -0.68
CA LYS A 40 -9.71 1.60 -0.81
C LYS A 40 -9.73 3.11 -0.56
N GLY A 41 -10.83 3.78 -0.97
CA GLY A 41 -11.01 5.21 -0.76
C GLY A 41 -11.22 5.62 0.70
N SER A 42 -11.54 4.69 1.59
CA SER A 42 -11.61 4.96 3.04
C SER A 42 -10.24 4.81 3.72
N LEU A 43 -9.23 4.29 3.03
CA LEU A 43 -7.90 4.16 3.60
C LEU A 43 -7.17 5.50 3.53
N PRO A 44 -6.45 5.91 4.60
CA PRO A 44 -5.65 7.13 4.62
C PRO A 44 -4.32 6.96 3.88
N VAL A 45 -4.30 6.16 2.81
CA VAL A 45 -3.10 5.79 2.05
C VAL A 45 -3.36 5.97 0.56
N VAL A 46 -2.32 6.37 -0.17
CA VAL A 46 -2.41 6.42 -1.64
C VAL A 46 -2.25 5.00 -2.18
N TRP A 47 -3.13 4.56 -3.07
CA TRP A 47 -3.08 3.23 -3.68
C TRP A 47 -2.42 3.26 -5.05
N LYS A 48 -1.56 2.28 -5.35
CA LYS A 48 -1.01 2.08 -6.69
C LYS A 48 -0.78 0.59 -6.99
N SER A 49 -1.20 0.13 -8.16
CA SER A 49 -0.83 -1.19 -8.67
C SER A 49 0.48 -1.10 -9.44
N ASN A 50 1.39 -2.05 -9.26
CA ASN A 50 2.59 -2.21 -10.07
C ASN A 50 2.81 -3.71 -10.33
N PRO A 51 2.57 -4.21 -11.55
CA PRO A 51 2.79 -5.62 -11.91
C PRO A 51 4.24 -6.11 -11.75
N LYS A 52 5.20 -5.21 -11.50
CA LYS A 52 6.60 -5.54 -11.23
C LYS A 52 6.96 -5.49 -9.73
N ALA A 53 6.01 -5.17 -8.86
CA ALA A 53 6.20 -5.10 -7.41
C ALA A 53 6.11 -6.48 -6.75
#